data_AF-A0A974AYN8-F1
#
_entry.id   AF-A0A974AYN8-F1
#
_cell.length_a   1.000
_cell.length_b   1.000
_cell.length_c   1.000
_cell.angle_alpha   90.00
_cell.angle_beta   90.00
_cell.angle_gamma   90.00
#
_symmetry.space_group_name_H-M   'P 1'
#
loop_
_entity.id
_entity.type
_entity.pdbx_description
1 polymer ?
#
loop_
_entity_poly.entity_id
_entity_poly.type
_entity_poly.pdbx_seq_one_letter_code
_entity_poly.pdbx_strand_id
1 'polypeptide(L)'
;MGAHGPIPKRSEERRRRNKDDGPELKQAPAGPPEDLPELPEPDPNWHEIATDWYLSLRESGQAAFYEPSDWAMARYAAELMSRGLSSDRPPNGQYVAALNSVMTSLLTTEGDRRRARMELERKPSGPKLASVSPLDAYRDLAGG
;
A
#
# COMPACT_ATOMS: atom_id res chain seq x y z
N MET A 1 16.41 -15.26 9.89
CA MET A 1 16.06 -15.53 8.48
C MET A 1 14.83 -16.42 8.45
N GLY A 2 13.79 -16.03 7.70
CA GLY A 2 12.62 -16.86 7.39
C GLY A 2 11.45 -16.79 8.39
N ALA A 3 10.78 -15.64 8.52
CA ALA A 3 9.61 -15.52 9.41
C ALA A 3 8.25 -15.66 8.68
N HIS A 4 8.21 -15.58 7.35
CA HIS A 4 6.95 -15.56 6.62
C HIS A 4 7.03 -16.45 5.39
N GLY A 5 5.98 -17.25 5.17
CA GLY A 5 5.80 -18.04 3.96
C GLY A 5 5.76 -17.16 2.70
N PRO A 6 5.64 -17.78 1.51
CA PRO A 6 5.60 -17.04 0.24
C PRO A 6 4.55 -15.92 0.28
N ILE A 7 4.86 -14.78 -0.36
CA ILE A 7 3.93 -13.64 -0.43
C ILE A 7 2.59 -14.13 -1.03
N PRO A 8 1.44 -13.96 -0.36
CA PRO A 8 0.15 -14.45 -0.83
C PRO A 8 -0.22 -13.84 -2.19
N LYS A 9 -0.87 -14.59 -3.09
CA LYS A 9 -1.39 -14.10 -4.39
C LYS A 9 -2.43 -12.97 -4.22
N ARG A 10 -2.49 -12.03 -5.16
CA ARG A 10 -3.56 -11.02 -5.23
C ARG A 10 -4.91 -11.71 -5.38
N SER A 11 -6.00 -11.12 -4.87
CA SER A 11 -7.32 -11.75 -4.97
C SER A 11 -7.75 -12.07 -6.40
N GLU A 12 -7.42 -11.19 -7.36
CA GLU A 12 -7.73 -11.37 -8.78
C GLU A 12 -6.97 -12.54 -9.43
N GLU A 13 -5.82 -12.93 -8.89
CA GLU A 13 -5.00 -14.03 -9.38
C GLU A 13 -5.39 -15.39 -8.76
N ARG A 14 -6.30 -15.39 -7.77
CA ARG A 14 -6.73 -16.61 -7.07
C ARG A 14 -7.80 -17.31 -7.90
N ARG A 15 -7.57 -18.60 -8.18
CA ARG A 15 -8.59 -19.49 -8.75
C ARG A 15 -9.60 -19.88 -7.67
N ARG A 16 -10.82 -20.26 -8.07
CA ARG A 16 -11.95 -20.60 -7.16
C ARG A 16 -11.60 -21.64 -6.07
N ARG A 17 -10.68 -22.58 -6.34
CA ARG A 17 -10.19 -23.58 -5.36
C ARG A 17 -9.20 -23.00 -4.32
N ASN A 18 -8.59 -21.85 -4.61
CA ASN A 18 -7.63 -21.15 -3.74
C ASN A 18 -8.29 -19.95 -3.01
N LYS A 19 -9.62 -19.90 -2.94
CA LYS A 19 -10.31 -18.88 -2.14
C LYS A 19 -10.23 -19.33 -0.68
N ASP A 20 -9.60 -18.51 0.16
CA ASP A 20 -9.37 -18.83 1.57
C ASP A 20 -10.68 -18.72 2.36
N ASP A 21 -10.87 -19.61 3.35
CA ASP A 21 -11.89 -19.48 4.43
C ASP A 21 -11.40 -18.54 5.58
N GLY A 22 -10.32 -17.79 5.34
CA GLY A 22 -9.69 -16.92 6.32
C GLY A 22 -10.39 -15.55 6.49
N PRO A 23 -9.88 -14.69 7.40
CA PRO A 23 -10.42 -13.35 7.58
C PRO A 23 -10.40 -12.55 6.28
N GLU A 24 -11.41 -11.69 6.14
CA GLU A 24 -11.70 -10.94 4.92
C GLU A 24 -10.51 -10.04 4.51
N LEU A 25 -10.26 -9.99 3.20
CA LEU A 25 -9.26 -9.11 2.61
C LEU A 25 -9.73 -7.65 2.71
N LYS A 26 -8.88 -6.76 3.23
CA LYS A 26 -9.16 -5.32 3.25
C LYS A 26 -8.76 -4.67 1.94
N GLN A 27 -9.68 -3.95 1.32
CA GLN A 27 -9.39 -3.08 0.19
C GLN A 27 -9.10 -1.67 0.69
N ALA A 28 -8.05 -1.07 0.15
CA ALA A 28 -7.70 0.33 0.38
C ALA A 28 -7.81 1.11 -0.94
N PRO A 29 -8.02 2.43 -0.89
CA PRO A 29 -8.05 3.25 -2.09
C PRO A 29 -6.78 3.14 -2.95
N ALA A 30 -6.90 3.49 -4.23
CA ALA A 30 -5.77 3.50 -5.16
C ALA A 30 -4.83 4.70 -4.97
N GLY A 31 -5.21 5.69 -4.16
CA GLY A 31 -4.51 6.95 -3.94
C GLY A 31 -4.78 7.51 -2.53
N PRO A 32 -4.46 8.79 -2.28
CA PRO A 32 -4.62 9.38 -0.94
C PRO A 32 -6.08 9.30 -0.49
N PRO A 33 -6.34 9.04 0.80
CA PRO A 33 -7.69 9.14 1.34
C PRO A 33 -8.15 10.61 1.38
N GLU A 34 -9.45 10.84 1.23
CA GLU A 34 -10.03 12.19 1.13
C GLU A 34 -9.91 12.98 2.44
N ASP A 35 -9.96 12.28 3.58
CA ASP A 35 -10.01 12.87 4.92
C ASP A 35 -8.71 12.64 5.72
N LEU A 36 -7.54 12.92 5.14
CA LEU A 36 -6.30 12.91 5.92
C LEU A 36 -6.34 13.99 7.01
N PRO A 37 -5.97 13.67 8.27
CA PRO A 37 -5.84 14.69 9.31
C PRO A 37 -4.73 15.67 8.95
N GLU A 38 -4.67 16.81 9.66
CA GLU A 38 -3.53 17.73 9.52
C GLU A 38 -2.24 17.01 9.96
N LEU A 39 -1.38 16.70 8.98
CA LEU A 39 -0.17 15.91 9.21
C LEU A 39 1.01 16.84 9.49
N PRO A 40 1.95 16.44 10.37
CA PRO A 40 3.17 17.21 10.58
C PRO A 40 3.96 17.30 9.27
N GLU A 41 4.35 18.51 8.88
CA GLU A 41 5.18 18.69 7.68
C GLU A 41 6.56 18.03 7.81
N PRO A 42 7.19 17.62 6.69
CA PRO A 42 8.55 17.09 6.72
C PRO A 42 9.52 18.13 7.31
N ASP A 43 10.57 17.66 7.98
CA ASP A 43 11.59 18.57 8.48
C ASP A 43 12.38 19.13 7.29
N PRO A 44 12.54 20.45 7.16
CA PRO A 44 13.25 21.04 6.03
C PRO A 44 14.73 20.64 5.95
N ASN A 45 15.31 20.11 7.03
CA ASN A 45 16.70 19.64 7.06
C ASN A 45 16.84 18.16 6.72
N TRP A 46 15.73 17.47 6.44
CA TRP A 46 15.82 16.08 6.03
C TRP A 46 16.46 15.93 4.65
N HIS A 47 17.15 14.81 4.48
CA HIS A 47 17.60 14.35 3.18
C HIS A 47 16.40 14.18 2.24
N GLU A 48 16.55 14.57 0.98
CA GLU A 48 15.47 14.57 -0.04
C GLU A 48 14.75 13.22 -0.13
N ILE A 49 15.49 12.11 -0.23
CA ILE A 49 14.93 10.74 -0.23
C ILE A 49 14.06 10.45 1.00
N ALA A 50 14.44 10.93 2.19
CA ALA A 50 13.66 10.71 3.41
C ALA A 50 12.36 11.52 3.41
N THR A 51 12.43 12.76 2.91
CA THR A 51 11.26 13.62 2.67
C THR A 51 10.31 12.98 1.66
N ASP A 52 10.82 12.54 0.51
CA ASP A 52 10.03 11.88 -0.54
C ASP A 52 9.37 10.60 0.00
N TRP A 53 10.11 9.80 0.76
CA TRP A 53 9.57 8.61 1.38
C TRP A 53 8.43 8.94 2.34
N TYR A 54 8.62 9.91 3.25
CA TYR A 54 7.59 10.33 4.21
C TYR A 54 6.33 10.85 3.50
N LEU A 55 6.48 11.69 2.48
CA LEU A 55 5.38 12.24 1.70
C LEU A 55 4.67 11.15 0.87
N SER A 56 5.41 10.17 0.36
CA SER A 56 4.82 9.05 -0.41
C SER A 56 3.80 8.24 0.39
N LEU A 57 3.91 8.23 1.72
CA LEU A 57 2.93 7.58 2.59
C LEU A 57 1.58 8.28 2.51
N ARG A 58 1.54 9.60 2.38
CA ARG A 58 0.31 10.40 2.25
C ARG A 58 -0.42 10.09 0.95
N GLU A 59 0.32 9.86 -0.11
CA GLU A 59 -0.21 9.62 -1.47
C GLU A 59 -0.75 8.19 -1.67
N SER A 60 -0.44 7.28 -0.76
CA SER A 60 -0.72 5.86 -0.93
C SER A 60 -1.92 5.45 -0.09
N GLY A 61 -2.85 4.70 -0.67
CA GLY A 61 -4.15 4.45 -0.03
C GLY A 61 -4.13 3.64 1.25
N GLN A 62 -3.01 2.99 1.63
CA GLN A 62 -2.91 2.40 2.97
C GLN A 62 -2.97 3.44 4.09
N ALA A 63 -2.68 4.71 3.79
CA ALA A 63 -2.83 5.81 4.76
C ALA A 63 -4.26 5.97 5.27
N ALA A 64 -5.26 5.43 4.57
CA ALA A 64 -6.64 5.38 5.04
C ALA A 64 -6.82 4.61 6.37
N PHE A 65 -5.80 3.83 6.77
CA PHE A 65 -5.80 3.07 8.02
C PHE A 65 -4.79 3.59 9.05
N TYR A 66 -4.08 4.68 8.76
CA TYR A 66 -3.10 5.23 9.69
C TYR A 66 -3.77 6.08 10.75
N GLU A 67 -3.33 5.88 11.98
CA GLU A 67 -3.64 6.72 13.13
C GLU A 67 -2.51 7.74 13.38
N PRO A 68 -2.72 8.76 14.23
CA PRO A 68 -1.67 9.72 14.57
C PRO A 68 -0.36 9.07 15.07
N SER A 69 -0.44 7.91 15.72
CA SER A 69 0.74 7.14 16.15
C SER A 69 1.56 6.60 14.98
N ASP A 70 0.92 6.21 13.88
CA ASP A 70 1.61 5.74 12.67
C ASP A 70 2.36 6.89 12.01
N TRP A 71 1.75 8.08 11.99
CA TRP A 71 2.41 9.28 11.48
C TRP A 71 3.60 9.73 12.34
N ALA A 72 3.49 9.59 13.67
CA ALA A 72 4.62 9.83 14.56
C ALA A 72 5.76 8.83 14.32
N MET A 73 5.43 7.55 14.09
CA MET A 73 6.40 6.52 13.71
C MET A 73 7.05 6.82 12.35
N ALA A 74 6.26 7.25 11.37
CA ALA A 74 6.77 7.64 10.06
C ALA A 74 7.73 8.85 10.14
N ARG A 75 7.41 9.87 10.96
CA ARG A 75 8.32 10.99 11.22
C ARG A 75 9.63 10.53 11.84
N TYR A 76 9.57 9.63 12.83
CA TYR A 76 10.76 9.04 13.45
C TYR A 76 11.61 8.24 12.44
N ALA A 77 10.96 7.44 11.58
CA ALA A 77 11.63 6.68 10.54
C ALA A 77 12.32 7.58 9.51
N ALA A 78 11.66 8.66 9.09
CA ALA A 78 12.23 9.63 8.16
C ALA A 78 13.43 10.38 8.75
N GLU A 79 13.38 10.74 10.04
CA GLU A 79 14.51 11.32 10.77
C GLU A 79 15.71 10.37 10.78
N LEU A 80 15.49 9.09 11.10
CA LEU A 80 16.55 8.08 11.02
C LEU A 80 17.08 7.94 9.59
N MET A 81 16.19 7.74 8.62
CA MET A 81 16.56 7.62 7.21
C MET A 81 17.43 8.79 6.76
N SER A 82 17.04 10.03 7.10
CA SER A 82 17.80 11.23 6.82
C SER A 82 19.20 11.19 7.41
N ARG A 83 19.35 10.89 8.71
CA ARG A 83 20.67 10.78 9.36
C ARG A 83 21.55 9.72 8.72
N GLY A 84 20.97 8.58 8.35
CA GLY A 84 21.68 7.49 7.70
C GLY A 84 22.17 7.87 6.30
N LEU A 85 21.36 8.60 5.54
CA LEU A 85 21.67 9.03 4.17
C LEU A 85 22.61 10.23 4.11
N SER A 86 22.53 11.15 5.07
CA SER A 86 23.39 12.33 5.16
C SER A 86 24.73 12.07 5.86
N SER A 87 24.98 10.85 6.33
CA SER A 87 26.22 10.47 7.02
C SER A 87 27.36 10.22 6.03
N ASP A 88 28.57 10.68 6.35
CA ASP A 88 29.80 10.39 5.59
C ASP A 88 30.15 8.89 5.55
N ARG A 89 29.54 8.10 6.44
CA ARG A 89 29.68 6.65 6.48
C ARG A 89 28.40 5.96 6.04
N PRO A 90 28.50 4.88 5.24
CA PRO A 90 27.33 4.10 4.86
C PRO A 90 26.64 3.52 6.11
N PRO A 91 25.30 3.45 6.14
CA PRO A 91 24.58 2.82 7.23
C PRO A 91 24.94 1.34 7.31
N ASN A 92 25.17 0.85 8.54
CA ASN A 92 25.46 -0.57 8.76
C ASN A 92 24.20 -1.44 8.55
N GLY A 93 24.40 -2.74 8.36
CA GLY A 93 23.28 -3.66 8.07
C GLY A 93 22.22 -3.72 9.17
N GLN A 94 22.58 -3.57 10.44
CA GLN A 94 21.62 -3.57 11.55
C GLN A 94 20.73 -2.33 11.52
N TYR A 95 21.30 -1.18 11.16
CA TYR A 95 20.58 0.07 10.99
C TYR A 95 19.55 -0.04 9.86
N VAL A 96 19.98 -0.55 8.70
CA VAL A 96 19.09 -0.77 7.55
C VAL A 96 17.98 -1.77 7.89
N ALA A 97 18.29 -2.85 8.62
CA ALA A 97 17.31 -3.84 9.04
C ALA A 97 16.26 -3.25 10.02
N ALA A 98 16.69 -2.39 10.94
CA ALA A 98 15.78 -1.70 11.85
C ALA A 98 14.83 -0.76 11.08
N LEU A 99 15.36 0.03 10.15
CA LEU A 99 14.54 0.93 9.32
C LEU A 99 13.53 0.13 8.47
N ASN A 100 13.98 -0.96 7.83
CA ASN A 100 13.10 -1.86 7.10
C ASN A 100 11.96 -2.42 7.96
N SER A 101 12.22 -2.75 9.23
CA SER A 101 11.17 -3.23 10.13
C SER A 101 10.10 -2.18 10.43
N VAL A 102 10.50 -0.91 10.55
CA VAL A 102 9.54 0.19 10.72
C VAL A 102 8.73 0.39 9.44
N MET A 103 9.37 0.39 8.27
CA MET A 103 8.68 0.52 6.98
C MET A 103 7.70 -0.65 6.72
N THR A 104 8.08 -1.88 7.06
CA THR A 104 7.17 -3.03 6.97
C THR A 104 5.97 -2.88 7.90
N SER A 105 6.17 -2.35 9.11
CA SER A 105 5.06 -2.08 10.05
C SER A 105 4.08 -1.04 9.50
N LEU A 106 4.59 -0.09 8.72
CA LEU A 106 3.81 0.91 7.99
C LEU A 106 3.26 0.38 6.64
N LEU A 107 3.44 -0.89 6.29
CA LEU A 107 2.90 -1.49 5.05
C LEU A 107 3.35 -0.78 3.77
N THR A 108 4.58 -0.24 3.74
CA THR A 108 5.05 0.60 2.62
C THR A 108 5.12 -0.17 1.29
N THR A 109 5.44 -1.47 1.32
CA THR A 109 5.54 -2.29 0.10
C THR A 109 4.26 -3.09 -0.18
N GLU A 110 4.03 -3.44 -1.46
CA GLU A 110 2.92 -4.33 -1.82
C GLU A 110 3.04 -5.70 -1.11
N GLY A 111 4.27 -6.21 -0.95
CA GLY A 111 4.52 -7.46 -0.25
C GLY A 111 4.03 -7.42 1.19
N ASP A 112 4.30 -6.30 1.89
CA ASP A 112 3.88 -6.12 3.29
C ASP A 112 2.37 -5.97 3.40
N ARG A 113 1.73 -5.21 2.50
CA ARG A 113 0.26 -5.14 2.43
C ARG A 113 -0.37 -6.51 2.20
N ARG A 114 0.14 -7.30 1.26
CA ARG A 114 -0.39 -8.65 0.97
C ARG A 114 -0.21 -9.62 2.13
N ARG A 115 0.89 -9.51 2.89
CA ARG A 115 1.07 -10.28 4.13
C ARG A 115 0.06 -9.86 5.20
N ALA A 116 -0.26 -8.57 5.27
CA ALA A 116 -1.30 -8.01 6.14
C ALA A 116 -2.74 -8.22 5.61
N ARG A 117 -2.94 -8.95 4.51
CA ARG A 117 -4.25 -9.13 3.83
C ARG A 117 -4.90 -7.79 3.47
N MET A 118 -4.09 -6.85 3.00
CA MET A 118 -4.50 -5.57 2.45
C MET A 118 -4.11 -5.51 0.96
N GLU A 119 -5.00 -5.02 0.13
CA GLU A 119 -4.73 -4.72 -1.28
C GLU A 119 -5.16 -3.28 -1.59
N LEU A 120 -4.35 -2.57 -2.38
CA LEU A 120 -4.75 -1.27 -2.92
C LEU A 120 -5.55 -1.53 -4.19
N GLU A 121 -6.69 -0.85 -4.31
CA GLU A 121 -7.44 -0.79 -5.56
C GLU A 121 -6.54 -0.27 -6.68
N ARG A 122 -6.71 -0.80 -7.89
CA ARG A 122 -6.06 -0.21 -9.07
C ARG A 122 -7.07 0.70 -9.75
N LYS A 123 -6.69 1.97 -9.98
CA LYS A 123 -7.43 2.81 -10.93
C LYS A 123 -7.49 2.06 -12.27
N PRO A 124 -8.68 1.83 -12.86
CA PRO A 124 -8.76 1.14 -14.14
C PRO A 124 -7.97 1.94 -15.18
N SER A 125 -6.98 1.31 -15.80
CA SER A 125 -6.24 1.90 -16.91
C SER A 125 -7.09 1.79 -18.18
N GLY A 126 -7.91 2.80 -18.42
CA GLY A 126 -8.68 2.95 -19.66
C GLY A 126 -10.20 2.88 -19.48
N PRO A 127 -10.97 3.24 -20.52
CA PRO A 127 -12.41 3.20 -20.49
C PRO A 127 -12.87 1.76 -20.22
N LYS A 128 -13.69 1.57 -19.17
CA LYS A 128 -14.49 0.35 -19.01
C LYS A 128 -15.34 0.25 -20.28
N LEU A 129 -14.97 -0.66 -21.19
CA LEU A 129 -15.91 -1.10 -22.21
C LEU A 129 -17.14 -1.60 -21.46
N ALA A 130 -18.26 -0.93 -21.65
CA ALA A 130 -19.52 -1.33 -21.06
C ALA A 130 -19.74 -2.80 -21.38
N SER A 131 -20.06 -3.60 -20.36
CA SER A 131 -20.52 -4.96 -20.57
C SER A 131 -21.82 -4.88 -21.37
N VAL A 132 -21.74 -5.06 -22.68
CA VAL A 132 -22.93 -5.22 -23.51
C VAL A 132 -23.52 -6.58 -23.14
N SER A 133 -24.47 -6.57 -22.21
CA SER A 133 -25.56 -7.53 -22.23
C SER A 133 -26.82 -6.70 -22.42
N PRO A 134 -27.51 -6.91 -23.56
CA PRO A 134 -28.64 -7.82 -23.45
C PRO A 134 -28.80 -8.68 -24.72
N LEU A 135 -28.12 -9.83 -24.76
CA LEU A 135 -28.50 -10.90 -25.70
C LEU A 135 -29.89 -11.48 -25.37
N ASP A 136 -30.34 -11.33 -24.12
CA ASP A 136 -31.69 -11.73 -23.70
C ASP A 136 -32.78 -10.84 -24.31
N ALA A 137 -32.52 -9.52 -24.47
CA ALA A 137 -33.48 -8.62 -25.13
C ALA A 137 -33.65 -8.88 -26.64
N TYR A 138 -32.66 -9.51 -27.29
CA TYR A 138 -32.77 -9.87 -28.71
C TYR A 138 -33.60 -11.13 -28.94
N ARG A 139 -33.65 -12.06 -27.96
CA ARG A 139 -34.48 -13.26 -28.04
C ARG A 139 -35.97 -12.96 -27.97
N ASP A 140 -36.36 -11.97 -27.16
CA ASP A 140 -37.78 -11.55 -27.05
C ASP A 140 -38.26 -10.79 -28.30
N LEU A 141 -37.35 -10.16 -29.05
CA LEU A 141 -37.66 -9.46 -30.30
C LEU A 141 -37.68 -10.35 -31.55
N ALA A 142 -36.93 -11.46 -31.54
CA ALA A 142 -36.84 -12.38 -32.68
C ALA A 142 -37.72 -13.64 -32.55
N GLY A 143 -38.46 -13.77 -31.44
CA GLY A 143 -39.38 -14.88 -31.16
C GLY A 143 -40.87 -14.58 -31.45
N GLY A 144 -41.16 -13.53 -32.22
CA GLY A 144 -42.51 -13.22 -32.72
C GLY A 144 -42.82 -13.95 -34.03
#